data_AF-A0A948BBX6-F1
#
_entry.id   AF-A0A948BBX6-F1
#
_cell.length_a   1.000
_cell.length_b   1.000
_cell.length_c   1.000
_cell.angle_alpha   90.00
_cell.angle_beta   90.00
_cell.angle_gamma   90.00
#
_symmetry.space_group_name_H-M   'P 1'
#
loop_
_entity.id
_entity.type
_entity.pdbx_description
1 polymer ?
#
loop_
_entity_poly.entity_id
_entity_poly.type
_entity_poly.pdbx_seq_one_letter_code
_entity_poly.pdbx_strand_id
1 'polypeptide(L)'
;MSGSKHLEDLQERIRELETDVRHLNNELRLTRNETGDAAKKYFDIHFKLDQKVKERTRELEKSNKNLKLEIKSRKKAEKEREKLITELRKALAEIKTLRNIIPICSKCKKIRDDQGIWNQIEAYFNKHADARFTHGLCPDCIHKLYPELDIDDADLIQK
;
A
#
# COMPACT_ATOMS: atom_id res chain seq x y z
N MET A 1 -45.90 -24.40 -91.05
CA MET A 1 -44.46 -24.44 -90.71
C MET A 1 -44.10 -23.67 -89.43
N SER A 2 -44.87 -22.65 -88.99
CA SER A 2 -44.55 -21.87 -87.77
C SER A 2 -44.76 -22.62 -86.44
N GLY A 3 -45.73 -23.54 -86.35
CA GLY A 3 -46.07 -24.23 -85.10
C GLY A 3 -45.05 -25.29 -84.65
N SER A 4 -44.37 -25.95 -85.60
CA SER A 4 -43.35 -26.97 -85.29
C SER A 4 -42.08 -26.35 -84.72
N LYS A 5 -41.65 -25.22 -85.28
CA LYS A 5 -40.48 -24.47 -84.81
C LYS A 5 -40.72 -23.88 -83.41
N HIS A 6 -41.94 -23.41 -83.14
CA HIS A 6 -42.30 -22.94 -81.81
C HIS A 6 -42.34 -24.07 -80.77
N LEU A 7 -42.77 -25.27 -81.17
CA LEU A 7 -42.75 -26.45 -80.31
C LEU A 7 -41.32 -26.89 -79.98
N GLU A 8 -40.41 -26.85 -80.95
CA GLU A 8 -38.98 -27.13 -80.75
C GLU A 8 -38.31 -26.12 -79.82
N ASP A 9 -38.55 -24.81 -80.01
CA ASP A 9 -38.06 -23.75 -79.13
C ASP A 9 -38.57 -23.94 -77.68
N LEU A 10 -39.83 -24.34 -77.51
CA LEU A 10 -40.40 -24.62 -76.19
C LEU A 10 -39.77 -25.87 -75.57
N GLN A 11 -39.47 -26.91 -76.34
CA GLN A 11 -38.79 -28.12 -75.85
C GLN A 11 -37.33 -27.87 -75.47
N GLU A 12 -36.64 -26.99 -76.21
CA GLU A 12 -35.29 -26.54 -75.85
C GLU A 12 -35.33 -25.72 -74.56
N ARG A 13 -36.29 -24.79 -74.43
CA ARG A 13 -36.48 -23.99 -73.22
C ARG A 13 -36.81 -24.84 -71.99
N ILE A 14 -37.63 -25.88 -72.16
CA ILE A 14 -37.93 -26.84 -71.09
C ILE A 14 -36.64 -27.56 -70.64
N ARG A 15 -35.80 -28.01 -71.58
CA ARG A 15 -34.53 -28.67 -71.25
C ARG A 15 -33.54 -27.75 -70.54
N GLU A 16 -33.47 -26.48 -70.94
CA GLU A 16 -32.70 -25.45 -70.23
C GLU A 16 -33.20 -25.29 -68.79
N LEU A 17 -34.51 -25.06 -68.62
CA LEU A 17 -35.12 -24.87 -67.31
C LEU A 17 -34.97 -26.10 -66.40
N GLU A 18 -35.08 -27.32 -66.94
CA GLU A 18 -34.84 -28.56 -66.19
C GLU A 18 -33.39 -28.69 -65.73
N THR A 19 -32.45 -28.15 -66.50
CA THR A 19 -31.03 -28.13 -66.15
C THR A 19 -30.76 -27.09 -65.08
N ASP A 20 -31.33 -25.89 -65.22
CA ASP A 20 -31.25 -24.82 -64.21
C ASP A 20 -31.86 -25.25 -62.87
N VAL A 21 -33.02 -25.89 -62.88
CA VAL A 21 -33.67 -26.43 -61.68
C VAL A 21 -32.79 -27.48 -61.00
N ARG A 22 -32.07 -28.32 -61.76
CA ARG A 22 -31.12 -29.29 -61.19
C ARG A 22 -29.92 -28.60 -60.55
N HIS A 23 -29.36 -27.57 -61.19
CA HIS A 23 -28.25 -26.80 -60.63
C HIS A 23 -28.65 -26.08 -59.34
N LEU A 24 -29.77 -25.35 -59.36
CA LEU A 24 -30.31 -24.64 -58.20
C LEU A 24 -30.59 -25.59 -57.03
N ASN A 25 -31.15 -26.78 -57.29
CA ASN A 25 -31.37 -27.77 -56.23
C ASN A 25 -30.07 -28.28 -55.61
N ASN A 26 -29.03 -28.51 -56.43
CA ASN A 26 -27.74 -28.94 -55.90
C ASN A 26 -27.06 -27.83 -55.08
N GLU A 27 -27.13 -26.58 -55.54
CA GLU A 27 -26.59 -25.40 -54.84
C GLU A 27 -27.30 -25.13 -53.51
N LEU A 28 -28.64 -25.22 -53.49
CA LEU A 28 -29.44 -25.15 -52.26
C LEU A 28 -29.05 -26.26 -51.28
N ARG A 29 -28.81 -27.48 -51.76
CA ARG A 29 -28.38 -28.61 -50.94
C ARG A 29 -27.00 -28.37 -50.32
N LEU A 30 -26.03 -27.88 -51.10
CA LEU A 30 -24.69 -27.58 -50.62
C LEU A 30 -24.72 -26.49 -49.55
N THR A 31 -25.39 -25.37 -49.83
CA THR A 31 -25.55 -24.27 -48.88
C THR A 31 -26.23 -24.72 -47.58
N ARG A 32 -27.24 -25.59 -47.67
CA ARG A 32 -27.92 -26.14 -46.48
C ARG A 32 -27.00 -27.02 -45.62
N ASN A 33 -26.12 -27.80 -46.24
CA ASN A 33 -25.16 -28.63 -45.52
C ASN A 33 -24.08 -27.76 -44.88
N GLU A 34 -23.51 -26.80 -45.61
CA GLU A 34 -22.48 -25.89 -45.12
C GLU A 34 -22.97 -25.03 -43.95
N THR A 35 -24.20 -24.49 -44.05
CA THR A 35 -24.82 -23.74 -42.96
C THR A 35 -25.07 -24.60 -41.73
N GLY A 36 -25.48 -25.87 -41.91
CA GLY A 36 -25.60 -26.85 -40.83
C GLY A 36 -24.26 -27.14 -40.14
N ASP A 37 -23.20 -27.35 -40.91
CA ASP A 37 -21.85 -27.59 -40.39
C ASP A 37 -21.28 -26.37 -39.66
N ALA A 38 -21.51 -25.17 -40.18
CA ALA A 38 -21.12 -23.92 -39.54
C ALA A 38 -21.82 -23.74 -38.17
N ALA A 39 -23.12 -24.00 -38.09
CA ALA A 39 -23.89 -23.93 -36.85
C ALA A 39 -23.36 -24.92 -35.79
N LYS A 40 -23.02 -26.15 -36.20
CA LYS A 40 -22.42 -27.15 -35.32
C LYS A 40 -21.06 -26.73 -34.79
N LYS A 41 -20.17 -26.23 -35.67
CA LYS A 41 -18.85 -25.71 -35.27
C LYS A 41 -18.97 -24.55 -34.28
N TYR A 42 -19.87 -23.61 -34.54
CA TYR A 42 -20.13 -22.49 -33.64
C TYR A 42 -20.57 -22.96 -32.25
N PHE A 43 -21.52 -23.90 -32.21
CA PHE A 43 -22.00 -24.47 -30.95
C PHE A 43 -20.88 -25.16 -30.17
N ASP A 44 -20.05 -25.97 -30.83
CA ASP A 44 -18.92 -26.66 -30.20
C ASP A 44 -17.91 -25.67 -29.59
N ILE A 45 -17.63 -24.57 -30.29
CA ILE A 45 -16.73 -23.51 -29.80
C ILE A 45 -17.34 -22.82 -28.59
N HIS A 46 -18.61 -22.41 -28.66
CA HIS A 46 -19.31 -21.76 -27.56
C HIS A 46 -19.36 -22.64 -26.32
N PHE A 47 -19.70 -23.92 -26.50
CA PHE A 47 -19.71 -24.88 -25.40
C PHE A 47 -18.32 -25.02 -24.75
N LYS A 48 -17.26 -25.15 -25.55
CA LYS A 48 -15.88 -25.22 -25.03
C LYS A 48 -15.48 -23.94 -24.30
N LEU A 49 -15.86 -22.78 -24.82
CA LEU A 49 -15.58 -21.49 -24.19
C LEU A 49 -16.30 -21.39 -22.83
N ASP A 50 -17.57 -21.76 -22.77
CA ASP A 50 -18.36 -21.76 -21.54
C ASP A 50 -17.76 -22.69 -20.48
N GLN A 51 -17.29 -23.88 -20.88
CA GLN A 51 -16.59 -24.79 -19.96
C GLN A 51 -15.32 -24.15 -19.40
N LYS A 52 -14.49 -23.55 -20.27
CA LYS A 52 -13.27 -22.85 -19.84
C LYS A 52 -13.58 -21.68 -18.91
N VAL A 53 -14.60 -20.88 -19.22
CA VAL A 53 -15.01 -19.75 -18.37
C VAL A 53 -15.46 -20.25 -17.00
N LYS A 54 -16.25 -21.33 -16.94
CA LYS A 54 -16.69 -21.94 -15.67
C LYS A 54 -15.50 -22.43 -14.84
N GLU A 55 -14.57 -23.12 -15.46
CA GLU A 55 -13.38 -23.65 -14.78
C GLU A 55 -12.50 -22.52 -14.22
N ARG A 56 -12.17 -21.53 -15.06
CA ARG A 56 -11.38 -20.36 -14.64
C ARG A 56 -12.07 -19.53 -13.57
N THR A 57 -13.39 -19.36 -13.65
CA THR A 57 -14.16 -18.64 -12.63
C THR A 57 -14.06 -19.35 -11.28
N ARG A 58 -14.19 -20.69 -11.24
CA ARG A 58 -14.03 -21.47 -10.01
C ARG A 58 -12.63 -21.36 -9.40
N GLU A 59 -11.59 -21.43 -10.22
CA GLU A 59 -10.19 -21.24 -9.77
C GLU A 59 -9.98 -19.84 -9.17
N LEU A 60 -10.52 -18.82 -9.83
CA LEU A 60 -10.40 -17.44 -9.39
C LEU A 60 -11.16 -17.21 -8.09
N GLU A 61 -12.36 -17.78 -7.94
CA GLU A 61 -13.14 -17.74 -6.70
C GLU A 61 -12.38 -18.39 -5.53
N LYS A 62 -11.77 -19.56 -5.76
CA LYS A 62 -10.94 -20.24 -4.75
C LYS A 62 -9.75 -19.38 -4.35
N SER A 63 -9.05 -18.81 -5.32
CA SER A 63 -7.89 -17.94 -5.08
C SER A 63 -8.29 -16.66 -4.33
N ASN A 64 -9.38 -16.03 -4.73
CA ASN A 64 -9.94 -14.85 -4.06
C ASN A 64 -10.34 -15.15 -2.61
N LYS A 65 -10.92 -16.32 -2.34
CA LYS A 65 -11.24 -16.75 -0.98
C LYS A 65 -9.99 -16.88 -0.11
N ASN A 66 -8.93 -17.50 -0.65
CA ASN A 66 -7.67 -17.65 0.06
C ASN A 66 -7.00 -16.29 0.34
N LEU A 67 -6.93 -15.42 -0.66
CA LEU A 67 -6.38 -14.07 -0.51
C LEU A 67 -7.15 -13.24 0.53
N LYS A 68 -8.48 -13.35 0.56
CA LYS A 68 -9.30 -12.68 1.59
C LYS A 68 -8.94 -13.14 3.01
N LEU A 69 -8.69 -14.44 3.20
CA LEU A 69 -8.28 -14.98 4.50
C LEU A 69 -6.90 -14.49 4.91
N GLU A 70 -5.94 -14.47 3.98
CA GLU A 70 -4.58 -13.99 4.23
C GLU A 70 -4.54 -12.48 4.55
N ILE A 71 -5.30 -11.66 3.82
CA ILE A 71 -5.42 -10.23 4.11
C ILE A 71 -5.99 -10.01 5.52
N LYS A 72 -7.00 -10.82 5.91
CA LYS A 72 -7.60 -10.72 7.24
C LYS A 72 -6.59 -11.06 8.35
N SER A 73 -5.77 -12.10 8.18
CA SER A 73 -4.74 -12.45 9.16
C SER A 73 -3.64 -11.38 9.24
N ARG A 74 -3.16 -10.89 8.09
CA ARG A 74 -2.16 -9.81 8.02
C ARG A 74 -2.63 -8.53 8.70
N LYS A 75 -3.87 -8.08 8.43
CA LYS A 75 -4.44 -6.88 9.09
C LYS A 75 -4.54 -7.02 10.60
N LYS A 76 -4.84 -8.22 11.12
CA LYS A 76 -4.88 -8.47 12.56
C LYS A 76 -3.49 -8.32 13.18
N ALA A 77 -2.48 -8.95 12.56
CA ALA A 77 -1.09 -8.87 13.02
C ALA A 77 -0.54 -7.43 12.96
N GLU A 78 -0.88 -6.68 11.92
CA GLU A 78 -0.49 -5.27 11.78
C GLU A 78 -1.07 -4.40 12.91
N LYS A 79 -2.37 -4.56 13.20
CA LYS A 79 -3.01 -3.84 14.32
C LYS A 79 -2.39 -4.19 15.68
N GLU A 80 -2.02 -5.44 15.88
CA GLU A 80 -1.37 -5.90 17.11
C GLU A 80 0.05 -5.33 17.23
N ARG A 81 0.80 -5.29 16.12
CA ARG A 81 2.12 -4.65 16.04
C ARG A 81 2.04 -3.15 16.32
N GLU A 82 1.06 -2.44 15.78
CA GLU A 82 0.87 -1.00 16.03
C GLU A 82 0.60 -0.69 17.51
N LYS A 83 -0.21 -1.52 18.17
CA LYS A 83 -0.45 -1.42 19.61
C LYS A 83 0.85 -1.59 20.39
N LEU A 84 1.61 -2.64 20.12
CA LEU A 84 2.89 -2.90 20.77
C LEU A 84 3.89 -1.77 20.54
N ILE A 85 3.97 -1.21 19.33
CA ILE A 85 4.83 -0.05 19.05
C ILE A 85 4.41 1.16 19.90
N THR A 86 3.11 1.38 20.05
CA THR A 86 2.58 2.50 20.85
C THR A 86 2.90 2.30 22.33
N GLU A 87 2.70 1.10 22.86
CA GLU A 87 3.04 0.74 24.25
C GLU A 87 4.55 0.87 24.51
N LEU A 88 5.40 0.37 23.60
CA LEU A 88 6.85 0.50 23.70
C LEU A 88 7.28 1.97 23.68
N ARG A 89 6.71 2.79 22.80
CA ARG A 89 6.99 4.24 22.77
C ARG A 89 6.61 4.92 24.08
N LYS A 90 5.46 4.56 24.66
CA LYS A 90 5.01 5.10 25.95
C LYS A 90 5.97 4.70 27.08
N ALA A 91 6.33 3.43 27.17
CA ALA A 91 7.29 2.94 28.16
C ALA A 91 8.67 3.61 28.02
N LEU A 92 9.15 3.80 26.78
CA LEU A 92 10.39 4.53 26.52
C LEU A 92 10.31 6.00 26.94
N ALA A 93 9.17 6.65 26.74
CA ALA A 93 8.96 8.03 27.19
C ALA A 93 8.99 8.13 28.72
N GLU A 94 8.35 7.19 29.43
CA GLU A 94 8.37 7.11 30.90
C GLU A 94 9.78 6.85 31.45
N ILE A 95 10.56 5.97 30.81
CA ILE A 95 11.97 5.77 31.19
C ILE A 95 12.78 7.05 30.96
N LYS A 96 12.54 7.76 29.85
CA LYS A 96 13.26 9.01 29.53
C LYS A 96 12.96 10.11 30.55
N THR A 97 11.71 10.25 31.02
CA THR A 97 11.38 11.22 32.07
C THR A 97 12.04 10.87 33.40
N LEU A 98 12.05 9.59 33.78
CA LEU A 98 12.73 9.13 34.99
C LEU A 98 14.25 9.35 34.95
N ARG A 99 14.88 9.14 33.77
CA ARG A 99 16.31 9.41 33.58
C ARG A 99 16.69 10.90 33.58
N ASN A 100 15.73 11.80 33.36
CA ASN A 100 15.96 13.25 33.41
C ASN A 100 15.95 13.81 34.85
N ILE A 101 15.73 12.97 35.87
CA ILE A 101 15.83 13.39 37.26
C ILE A 101 17.28 13.22 37.71
N ILE A 102 17.96 14.36 37.90
CA ILE A 102 19.32 14.39 38.43
C ILE A 102 19.25 14.49 39.96
N PRO A 103 19.65 13.46 40.72
CA PRO A 103 19.68 13.53 42.18
C PRO A 103 20.75 14.51 42.66
N ILE A 104 20.33 15.55 43.37
CA ILE A 104 21.22 16.54 43.99
C ILE A 104 21.24 16.44 45.51
N CYS A 105 22.37 16.74 46.14
CA CYS A 105 22.46 16.86 47.59
C CYS A 105 21.82 18.18 48.02
N SER A 106 20.80 18.14 48.87
CA SER A 106 20.11 19.35 49.33
C SER A 106 21.02 20.36 50.02
N LYS A 107 22.09 19.89 50.67
CA LYS A 107 23.04 20.71 51.43
C LYS A 107 24.19 21.28 50.60
N CYS A 108 24.91 20.44 49.86
CA CYS A 108 26.11 20.86 49.11
C CYS A 108 25.92 20.94 47.58
N LYS A 109 24.72 20.67 47.08
CA LYS A 109 24.32 20.73 45.66
C LYS A 109 25.11 19.85 44.69
N LYS A 110 25.99 18.96 45.19
CA LYS A 110 26.63 17.92 44.38
C LYS A 110 25.59 17.03 43.69
N ILE A 111 25.90 16.58 42.49
CA ILE A 111 25.10 15.65 41.69
C ILE A 111 25.59 14.23 41.94
N ARG A 112 24.68 13.28 42.13
CA ARG A 112 25.02 11.85 42.17
C ARG A 112 24.90 11.26 40.77
N ASP A 113 25.97 10.63 40.29
CA ASP A 113 25.98 9.97 38.99
C ASP A 113 25.38 8.54 39.05
N ASP A 114 25.36 7.88 37.90
CA ASP A 114 24.88 6.51 37.70
C ASP A 114 25.74 5.44 38.40
N GLN A 115 26.99 5.76 38.74
CA GLN A 115 27.88 4.93 39.56
C GLN A 115 27.67 5.19 41.07
N GLY A 116 26.83 6.18 41.41
CA GLY A 116 26.53 6.56 42.77
C GLY A 116 27.54 7.52 43.40
N ILE A 117 28.48 8.06 42.63
CA ILE A 117 29.53 9.00 43.05
C ILE A 117 28.99 10.43 43.05
N TRP A 118 29.36 11.22 44.05
CA TRP A 118 28.96 12.61 44.18
C TRP A 118 29.96 13.56 43.52
N ASN A 119 29.55 14.19 42.43
CA ASN A 119 30.35 15.12 41.64
C ASN A 119 29.88 16.57 41.83
N GLN A 120 30.78 17.53 41.63
CA GLN A 120 30.37 18.93 41.45
C GLN A 120 29.52 19.09 40.18
N ILE A 121 28.65 20.10 40.16
CA ILE A 121 27.68 20.32 39.08
C ILE A 121 28.42 20.52 37.76
N GLU A 122 29.47 21.35 37.78
CA GLU A 122 30.29 21.70 36.64
C GLU A 122 30.97 20.46 36.05
N ALA A 123 31.56 19.62 36.91
CA ALA A 123 32.22 18.38 36.51
C ALA A 123 31.24 17.38 35.87
N TYR A 124 30.02 17.29 36.41
CA TYR A 124 28.99 16.41 35.89
C TYR A 124 28.53 16.85 34.48
N PHE A 125 28.17 18.13 34.31
CA PHE A 125 27.67 18.62 33.02
C PHE A 125 28.75 18.74 31.94
N ASN A 126 30.01 18.98 32.32
CA ASN A 126 31.13 18.93 31.38
C ASN A 126 31.29 17.50 30.81
N LYS A 127 31.19 16.47 31.67
CA LYS A 127 31.29 15.06 31.27
C LYS A 127 30.08 14.54 30.49
N HIS A 128 28.87 14.99 30.82
CA HIS A 128 27.62 14.41 30.30
C HIS A 128 26.89 15.25 29.24
N ALA A 129 27.21 16.54 29.08
CA ALA A 129 26.49 17.46 28.21
C ALA A 129 27.38 18.41 27.40
N ASP A 130 28.70 18.19 27.38
CA ASP A 130 29.69 19.05 26.70
C ASP A 130 29.52 20.55 27.05
N ALA A 131 29.14 20.83 28.30
CA ALA A 131 28.89 22.18 28.77
C ALA A 131 30.18 22.81 29.32
N ARG A 132 30.48 24.03 28.89
CA ARG A 132 31.58 24.84 29.43
C ARG A 132 31.03 25.90 30.39
N PHE A 133 31.52 25.88 31.64
CA PHE A 133 31.15 26.86 32.66
C PHE A 133 32.18 27.98 32.72
N THR A 134 31.70 29.21 32.81
CA THR A 134 32.50 30.39 33.16
C THR A 134 32.21 30.80 34.58
N HIS A 135 33.19 31.39 35.26
CA HIS A 135 33.00 31.91 36.61
C HIS A 135 32.58 33.37 36.53
N GLY A 136 31.42 33.69 37.07
CA GLY A 136 30.90 35.05 37.23
C GLY A 136 30.16 35.17 38.55
N LEU A 137 30.06 36.38 39.08
CA LEU A 137 29.25 36.67 40.25
C LEU A 137 27.92 37.25 39.79
N CYS A 138 26.80 36.79 40.33
CA CYS A 138 25.52 37.44 40.10
C CYS A 138 25.44 38.78 40.87
N PRO A 139 24.54 39.69 40.48
CA PRO A 139 24.37 40.98 41.16
C PRO A 139 24.23 40.84 42.68
N ASP A 140 23.41 39.90 43.16
CA ASP A 140 23.22 39.64 44.59
C ASP A 140 24.54 39.31 45.33
N CYS A 141 25.41 38.52 44.69
CA CYS A 141 26.70 38.15 45.25
C CYS A 141 27.67 39.33 45.28
N ILE A 142 27.63 40.18 44.25
CA ILE A 142 28.47 41.39 44.17
C ILE A 142 28.06 42.37 45.26
N HIS A 143 26.78 42.70 45.36
CA HIS A 143 26.24 43.59 46.41
C HIS A 143 26.57 43.11 47.82
N LYS A 144 26.63 41.79 48.04
CA LYS A 144 26.96 41.20 49.35
C LYS A 144 28.45 41.18 49.66
N LEU A 145 29.30 40.91 48.68
CA LEU A 145 30.75 40.76 48.87
C LEU A 145 31.50 42.09 48.72
N TYR A 146 30.93 43.03 47.98
CA TYR A 146 31.51 44.34 47.66
C TYR A 146 30.46 45.45 47.77
N PRO A 147 29.84 45.66 48.94
CA PRO A 147 28.78 46.66 49.11
C PRO A 147 29.26 48.10 48.88
N GLU A 148 30.57 48.36 48.96
CA GLU A 148 31.18 49.66 48.66
C GLU A 148 31.32 50.00 47.17
N LEU A 149 31.13 49.02 46.29
CA LEU A 149 31.10 49.26 44.85
C LEU A 149 29.66 49.64 44.47
N ASP A 150 29.42 50.93 44.24
CA ASP A 150 28.14 51.52 43.83
C ASP A 150 27.82 51.14 42.36
N ILE A 151 27.61 49.84 42.11
CA ILE A 151 27.38 49.26 40.79
C ILE A 151 25.88 49.10 40.60
N ASP A 152 25.30 49.87 39.68
CA ASP A 152 23.89 49.74 39.30
C ASP A 152 23.66 48.43 38.52
N ASP A 153 22.49 47.80 38.70
CA ASP A 153 22.15 46.53 38.02
C ASP A 153 22.21 46.62 36.48
N ALA A 154 22.14 47.83 35.92
CA ALA A 154 22.28 48.09 34.48
C ALA A 154 23.73 47.91 33.97
N ASP A 155 24.73 48.09 34.83
CA ASP A 155 26.15 47.99 34.47
C ASP A 155 26.66 46.53 34.46
N LEU A 156 25.88 45.61 35.05
CA LEU A 156 26.18 44.18 35.13
C LEU A 156 25.75 43.38 33.88
N ILE A 157 25.11 44.03 32.90
CA ILE A 157 24.59 43.41 31.66
C ILE A 157 25.52 43.68 30.46
N GLN A 158 26.83 43.67 30.65
CA GLN A 158 27.79 43.66 29.54
C GLN A 158 28.55 42.34 29.45
N LYS A 159 27.90 41.34 28.84
CA LYS A 159 28.50 40.40 27.88
C LYS A 159 27.45 39.45 27.28
#